data_AF-A0A6A3NZ50-F1
#
_entry.id   AF-A0A6A3NZ50-F1
#
_cell.length_a   1.000
_cell.length_b   1.000
_cell.length_c   1.000
_cell.angle_alpha   90.00
_cell.angle_beta   90.00
_cell.angle_gamma   90.00
#
_symmetry.space_group_name_H-M   'P 1'
#
loop_
_entity.id
_entity.type
_entity.pdbx_description
1 polymer ?
#
loop_
_entity_poly.entity_id
_entity_poly.type
_entity_poly.pdbx_seq_one_letter_code
_entity_poly.pdbx_strand_id
1 'polypeptide(L)'
;MKRNGAGELQRYKERFIACGNEQEFGVDSLLTFAAVMELPSGKVVLAVGRIWGVPARHGDVPNAYVNAPTEEGFEIFLIMPDGMEFTAAELAELGVDDVSKLGLLLGQSLYGLKQAGRLWRNLLHNTLLGFGVSQCLTDSCVYVKTDEDGITVVGTCVDDLLVTATSEARVNAFFADMAVLELQDLGRVES
;
A
#
# COMPACT_ATOMS: atom_id res chain seq x y z
N MET A 1 8.97 17.46 -0.62
CA MET A 1 9.54 17.79 -1.94
C MET A 1 10.37 16.62 -2.45
N LYS A 2 10.04 16.01 -3.60
CA LYS A 2 10.85 14.93 -4.22
C LYS A 2 11.64 15.55 -5.37
N ARG A 3 12.96 15.35 -5.36
CA ARG A 3 13.88 15.77 -6.44
C ARG A 3 14.39 14.53 -7.18
N ASN A 4 14.63 14.62 -8.48
CA ASN A 4 15.21 13.52 -9.26
C ASN A 4 16.72 13.36 -8.97
N GLY A 5 17.36 12.35 -9.54
CA GLY A 5 18.81 12.11 -9.41
C GLY A 5 19.70 13.22 -9.98
N ALA A 6 19.13 14.15 -10.76
CA ALA A 6 19.79 15.36 -11.28
C ALA A 6 19.52 16.62 -10.42
N GLY A 7 18.77 16.50 -9.31
CA GLY A 7 18.47 17.60 -8.38
C GLY A 7 17.27 18.48 -8.76
N GLU A 8 16.58 18.18 -9.86
CA GLU A 8 15.40 18.92 -10.32
C GLU A 8 14.15 18.55 -9.52
N LEU A 9 13.26 19.53 -9.35
CA LEU A 9 12.00 19.37 -8.62
C LEU A 9 11.05 18.47 -9.41
N GLN A 10 10.80 17.25 -8.92
CA GLN A 10 9.91 16.31 -9.60
C GLN A 10 8.46 16.49 -9.15
N ARG A 11 8.23 16.73 -7.85
CA ARG A 11 6.89 16.90 -7.26
C ARG A 11 6.94 17.58 -5.89
N TYR A 12 5.98 18.47 -5.61
CA TYR A 12 5.64 18.88 -4.25
C TYR A 12 4.94 17.71 -3.56
N LYS A 13 5.62 17.13 -2.57
CA LYS A 13 5.06 16.09 -1.71
C LYS A 13 4.50 16.79 -0.49
N GLU A 14 3.19 16.97 -0.47
CA GLU A 14 2.41 17.23 0.73
C GLU A 14 1.70 15.92 1.08
N ARG A 15 1.66 15.60 2.37
CA ARG A 15 1.02 14.38 2.86
C ARG A 15 -0.20 14.80 3.65
N PHE A 16 -1.36 14.36 3.18
CA PHE A 16 -2.56 14.40 3.97
C PHE A 16 -2.54 13.19 4.91
N ILE A 17 -2.53 13.42 6.22
CA ILE A 17 -2.39 12.39 7.24
C ILE A 17 -3.56 12.54 8.21
N ALA A 18 -4.29 11.45 8.44
CA ALA A 18 -5.34 11.42 9.46
C ALA A 18 -4.72 11.42 10.86
N CYS A 19 -5.36 12.13 11.80
CA CYS A 19 -4.97 12.16 13.20
C CYS A 19 -5.51 10.91 13.93
N GLY A 20 -4.96 9.72 13.65
CA GLY A 20 -5.53 8.46 14.16
C GLY A 20 -5.49 8.29 15.68
N ASN A 21 -4.72 9.11 16.40
CA ASN A 21 -4.77 9.20 17.87
C ASN A 21 -6.13 9.67 18.38
N GLU A 22 -6.91 10.39 17.56
CA GLU A 22 -8.26 10.87 17.90
C GLU A 22 -9.35 9.82 17.60
N GLN A 23 -9.02 8.70 16.96
CA GLN A 23 -9.98 7.61 16.71
C GLN A 23 -10.34 6.85 17.99
N GLU A 24 -11.64 6.64 18.21
CA GLU A 24 -12.19 5.89 19.33
C GLU A 24 -12.31 4.39 19.00
N PHE A 25 -11.79 3.53 19.89
CA PHE A 25 -11.89 2.08 19.73
C PHE A 25 -13.34 1.63 19.91
N GLY A 26 -13.85 0.83 18.96
CA GLY A 26 -15.24 0.39 18.93
C GLY A 26 -16.21 1.36 18.26
N VAL A 27 -15.76 2.58 17.91
CA VAL A 27 -16.53 3.60 17.17
C VAL A 27 -15.91 3.89 15.80
N ASP A 28 -14.57 3.99 15.71
CA ASP A 28 -13.85 4.33 14.46
C ASP A 28 -12.87 3.24 14.00
N SER A 29 -12.57 2.28 14.88
CA SER A 29 -11.70 1.13 14.57
C SER A 29 -11.95 -0.04 15.52
N LEU A 30 -11.86 -1.27 14.99
CA LEU A 30 -12.00 -2.50 15.78
C LEU A 30 -10.67 -3.27 15.92
N LEU A 31 -9.75 -3.18 14.95
CA LEU A 31 -8.48 -3.93 14.92
C LEU A 31 -7.37 -3.16 14.16
N THR A 32 -6.12 -3.23 14.62
CA THR A 32 -5.00 -2.37 14.16
C THR A 32 -3.78 -3.11 13.59
N PHE A 33 -3.80 -4.43 13.49
CA PHE A 33 -2.59 -5.20 13.15
C PHE A 33 -2.22 -5.12 11.66
N ALA A 34 -1.02 -4.65 11.37
CA ALA A 34 -0.34 -4.80 10.09
C ALA A 34 0.94 -5.63 10.30
N ALA A 35 1.05 -6.78 9.62
CA ALA A 35 2.27 -7.58 9.66
C ALA A 35 3.37 -6.89 8.83
N VAL A 36 4.57 -6.74 9.41
CA VAL A 36 5.75 -6.21 8.73
C VAL A 36 6.70 -7.38 8.47
N MET A 37 7.29 -7.43 7.28
CA MET A 37 8.26 -8.47 6.94
C MET A 37 9.50 -8.36 7.83
N GLU A 38 9.88 -9.47 8.43
CA GLU A 38 11.13 -9.54 9.17
C GLU A 38 12.31 -9.70 8.19
N LEU A 39 13.48 -9.17 8.57
CA LEU A 39 14.72 -9.26 7.78
C LEU A 39 15.09 -10.68 7.28
N PRO A 40 14.81 -11.79 8.02
CA PRO A 40 15.09 -13.14 7.54
C PRO A 40 14.34 -13.49 6.25
N SER A 41 13.07 -13.09 6.12
CA SER A 41 12.21 -13.40 4.98
C SER A 41 12.72 -12.73 3.70
N GLY A 42 13.12 -11.46 3.80
CA GLY A 42 13.76 -10.74 2.70
C GLY A 42 15.05 -11.43 2.23
N LYS A 43 15.88 -11.92 3.16
CA LYS A 43 17.10 -12.68 2.82
C LYS A 43 16.80 -13.98 2.09
N VAL A 44 15.71 -14.67 2.44
CA VAL A 44 15.30 -15.91 1.75
C VAL A 44 14.95 -15.61 0.30
N VAL A 45 14.16 -14.56 0.02
CA VAL A 45 13.81 -14.17 -1.34
C VAL A 45 15.06 -13.83 -2.17
N LEU A 46 16.00 -13.08 -1.60
CA LEU A 46 17.27 -12.75 -2.26
C LEU A 46 18.12 -13.99 -2.55
N ALA A 47 18.24 -14.89 -1.57
CA ALA A 47 19.01 -16.13 -1.71
C ALA A 47 18.41 -17.04 -2.79
N VAL A 48 17.08 -17.19 -2.80
CA VAL A 48 16.36 -17.98 -3.81
C VAL A 48 16.56 -17.41 -5.21
N GLY A 49 16.45 -16.08 -5.38
CA GLY A 49 16.69 -15.45 -6.67
C GLY A 49 18.11 -15.69 -7.19
N ARG A 50 19.11 -15.73 -6.29
CA ARG A 50 20.48 -16.08 -6.66
C ARG A 50 20.64 -17.54 -7.06
N ILE A 51 19.95 -18.47 -6.38
CA ILE A 51 19.95 -19.90 -6.71
C ILE A 51 19.36 -20.14 -8.11
N TRP A 52 18.30 -19.43 -8.46
CA TRP A 52 17.64 -19.55 -9.78
C TRP A 52 18.33 -18.75 -10.89
N GLY A 53 19.32 -17.92 -10.57
CA GLY A 53 19.96 -17.03 -11.54
C GLY A 53 19.04 -15.90 -12.04
N VAL A 54 17.96 -15.62 -11.31
CA VAL A 54 16.98 -14.55 -11.58
C VAL A 54 16.95 -13.64 -10.35
N PRO A 55 17.79 -12.59 -10.31
CA PRO A 55 17.86 -11.67 -9.18
C PRO A 55 16.49 -11.10 -8.82
N ALA A 56 16.24 -10.93 -7.53
CA ALA A 56 14.97 -10.35 -7.08
C ALA A 56 14.82 -8.92 -7.60
N ARG A 57 13.60 -8.56 -8.00
CA ARG A 57 13.21 -7.21 -8.38
C ARG A 57 12.40 -6.55 -7.28
N HIS A 58 12.72 -5.29 -7.02
CA HIS A 58 12.05 -4.47 -6.03
C HIS A 58 10.89 -3.74 -6.68
N GLY A 59 9.68 -3.97 -6.17
CA GLY A 59 8.50 -3.20 -6.49
C GLY A 59 8.10 -2.27 -5.34
N ASP A 60 7.59 -1.08 -5.65
CA ASP A 60 7.01 -0.13 -4.68
C ASP A 60 5.59 0.22 -5.10
N VAL A 61 4.62 0.12 -4.19
CA VAL A 61 3.25 0.56 -4.44
C VAL A 61 3.07 1.99 -3.92
N PRO A 62 2.95 2.98 -4.82
CA PRO A 62 2.74 4.36 -4.40
C PRO A 62 1.36 4.51 -3.74
N ASN A 63 1.32 5.29 -2.65
CA ASN A 63 0.09 5.61 -1.92
C ASN A 63 -0.70 4.37 -1.47
N ALA A 64 -0.01 3.30 -1.07
CA ALA A 64 -0.60 1.99 -0.77
C ALA A 64 -1.84 2.07 0.13
N TYR A 65 -1.83 2.87 1.20
CA TYR A 65 -3.02 3.01 2.06
C TYR A 65 -4.22 3.68 1.38
N VAL A 66 -4.01 4.57 0.41
CA VAL A 66 -5.08 5.23 -0.35
C VAL A 66 -5.71 4.29 -1.38
N ASN A 67 -4.98 3.25 -1.80
CA ASN A 67 -5.57 2.21 -2.65
C ASN A 67 -6.56 1.32 -1.89
N ALA A 68 -6.47 1.24 -0.56
CA ALA A 68 -7.40 0.46 0.24
C ALA A 68 -8.73 1.19 0.47
N PRO A 69 -9.88 0.49 0.38
CA PRO A 69 -11.16 1.06 0.79
C PRO A 69 -11.17 1.33 2.30
N THR A 70 -12.10 2.18 2.75
CA THR A 70 -12.38 2.34 4.18
C THR A 70 -13.01 1.08 4.78
N GLU A 71 -13.02 0.98 6.11
CA GLU A 71 -13.59 -0.17 6.79
C GLU A 71 -15.12 -0.16 6.66
N GLU A 72 -15.68 -1.26 6.18
CA GLU A 72 -17.13 -1.39 6.00
C GLU A 72 -17.86 -1.17 7.35
N GLY A 73 -18.90 -0.34 7.33
CA GLY A 73 -19.67 0.02 8.53
C GLY A 73 -19.08 1.17 9.35
N PHE A 74 -17.98 1.79 8.91
CA PHE A 74 -17.39 2.96 9.57
C PHE A 74 -17.36 4.17 8.63
N GLU A 75 -18.02 5.25 9.04
CA GLU A 75 -17.94 6.55 8.37
C GLU A 75 -16.93 7.43 9.11
N ILE A 76 -15.75 7.60 8.52
CA ILE A 76 -14.68 8.41 9.13
C ILE A 76 -14.74 9.81 8.53
N PHE A 77 -14.97 10.79 9.38
CA PHE A 77 -14.91 12.20 9.02
C PHE A 77 -13.58 12.80 9.43
N LEU A 78 -12.98 13.59 8.55
CA LEU A 78 -11.81 14.39 8.86
C LEU A 78 -12.25 15.82 9.15
N ILE A 79 -11.67 16.40 10.20
CA ILE A 79 -11.77 17.84 10.45
C ILE A 79 -11.17 18.56 9.25
N MET A 80 -11.82 19.66 8.86
CA MET A 80 -11.33 20.50 7.77
C MET A 80 -9.89 20.93 8.06
N PRO A 81 -8.94 20.61 7.15
CA PRO A 81 -7.55 20.95 7.37
C PRO A 81 -7.31 22.45 7.24
N ASP A 82 -6.37 22.95 8.04
CA ASP A 82 -5.92 24.33 7.98
C ASP A 82 -5.39 24.67 6.58
N GLY A 83 -5.89 25.78 6.01
CA GLY A 83 -5.52 26.25 4.68
C GLY A 83 -6.47 25.84 3.56
N MET A 84 -7.54 25.09 3.85
CA MET A 84 -8.65 24.94 2.91
C MET A 84 -9.61 26.13 3.04
N GLU A 85 -9.64 26.99 2.02
CA GLU A 85 -10.49 28.18 1.99
C GLU A 85 -11.78 27.92 1.23
N PHE A 86 -12.89 28.41 1.79
CA PHE A 86 -14.22 28.38 1.16
C PHE A 86 -14.74 29.80 1.03
N THR A 87 -15.35 30.09 -0.11
CA THR A 87 -16.11 31.32 -0.31
C THR A 87 -17.45 31.23 0.42
N ALA A 88 -18.03 32.39 0.74
CA ALA A 88 -19.36 32.44 1.35
C ALA A 88 -20.46 31.81 0.46
N ALA A 89 -20.27 31.82 -0.87
CA ALA A 89 -21.19 31.18 -1.81
C ALA A 89 -21.11 29.66 -1.70
N GLU A 90 -19.91 29.08 -1.65
CA GLU A 90 -19.71 27.63 -1.50
C GLU A 90 -20.26 27.11 -0.17
N LEU A 91 -20.06 27.86 0.93
CA LEU A 91 -20.64 27.51 2.22
C LEU A 91 -22.18 27.54 2.19
N ALA A 92 -22.76 28.57 1.55
CA ALA A 92 -24.21 28.68 1.39
C ALA A 92 -24.79 27.54 0.53
N GLU A 93 -24.11 27.10 -0.52
CA GLU A 93 -24.50 25.95 -1.33
C GLU A 93 -24.47 24.64 -0.53
N LEU A 94 -23.49 24.49 0.38
CA LEU A 94 -23.40 23.38 1.31
C LEU A 94 -24.37 23.50 2.50
N GLY A 95 -25.12 24.61 2.60
CA GLY A 95 -26.10 24.85 3.65
C GLY A 95 -25.49 25.15 5.02
N VAL A 96 -24.23 25.56 5.07
CA VAL A 96 -23.49 25.92 6.29
C VAL A 96 -23.03 27.37 6.24
N ASP A 97 -22.87 27.96 7.41
CA ASP A 97 -22.43 29.34 7.64
C ASP A 97 -20.96 29.44 8.07
N ASP A 98 -20.34 28.32 8.46
CA ASP A 98 -18.99 28.27 9.01
C ASP A 98 -18.26 26.96 8.63
N VAL A 99 -16.98 27.06 8.27
CA VAL A 99 -16.13 25.92 7.84
C VAL A 99 -15.95 24.89 8.98
N SER A 100 -16.01 25.30 10.24
CA SER A 100 -15.90 24.38 11.39
C SER A 100 -17.06 23.40 11.50
N LYS A 101 -18.17 23.65 10.79
CA LYS A 101 -19.32 22.74 10.69
C LYS A 101 -19.21 21.75 9.54
N LEU A 102 -18.17 21.88 8.70
CA LEU A 102 -17.87 20.92 7.65
C LEU A 102 -16.97 19.81 8.16
N GLY A 103 -17.15 18.62 7.59
CA GLY A 103 -16.25 17.49 7.73
C GLY A 103 -16.09 16.80 6.39
N LEU A 104 -14.91 16.26 6.13
CA LEU A 104 -14.64 15.49 4.92
C LEU A 104 -14.90 14.01 5.20
N LEU A 105 -15.92 13.42 4.56
CA LEU A 105 -16.13 11.99 4.60
C LEU A 105 -15.04 11.28 3.79
N LEU A 106 -14.35 10.34 4.43
CA LEU A 106 -13.25 9.64 3.81
C LEU A 106 -13.76 8.44 2.98
N GLY A 107 -13.52 8.46 1.67
CA GLY A 107 -13.91 7.37 0.75
C GLY A 107 -12.87 6.26 0.58
N GLN A 108 -11.60 6.52 0.91
CA GLN A 108 -10.49 5.58 0.83
C GLN A 108 -9.61 5.70 2.09
N SER A 109 -8.98 4.61 2.51
CA SER A 109 -8.10 4.61 3.68
C SER A 109 -6.96 5.62 3.55
N LEU A 110 -6.53 6.23 4.66
CA LEU A 110 -5.51 7.27 4.66
C LEU A 110 -4.38 6.94 5.63
N TYR A 111 -3.17 7.41 5.34
CA TYR A 111 -2.06 7.38 6.30
C TYR A 111 -2.51 7.99 7.63
N GLY A 112 -2.13 7.36 8.75
CA GLY A 112 -2.44 7.85 10.08
C GLY A 112 -3.68 7.22 10.71
N LEU A 113 -4.60 6.61 9.95
CA LEU A 113 -5.66 5.79 10.53
C LEU A 113 -5.07 4.54 11.18
N LYS A 114 -5.59 4.17 12.36
CA LYS A 114 -5.14 2.98 13.12
C LYS A 114 -5.29 1.67 12.32
N GLN A 115 -6.27 1.61 11.42
CA GLN A 115 -6.58 0.44 10.60
C GLN A 115 -5.96 0.46 9.20
N ALA A 116 -5.35 1.57 8.76
CA ALA A 116 -4.87 1.72 7.37
C ALA A 116 -3.92 0.60 6.93
N GLY A 117 -2.99 0.23 7.82
CA GLY A 117 -2.05 -0.86 7.56
C GLY A 117 -2.73 -2.21 7.36
N ARG A 118 -3.78 -2.50 8.13
CA ARG A 118 -4.57 -3.73 8.00
C ARG A 118 -5.37 -3.75 6.70
N LEU A 119 -6.03 -2.64 6.38
CA LEU A 119 -6.86 -2.52 5.17
C LEU A 119 -6.02 -2.68 3.90
N TRP A 120 -4.86 -2.01 3.85
CA TRP A 120 -3.90 -2.20 2.77
C TRP A 120 -3.39 -3.63 2.67
N ARG A 121 -2.97 -4.22 3.79
CA ARG A 121 -2.51 -5.62 3.81
C ARG A 121 -3.59 -6.58 3.30
N ASN A 122 -4.85 -6.37 3.67
CA ASN A 122 -5.96 -7.21 3.21
C ASN A 122 -6.21 -7.04 1.70
N LEU A 123 -6.18 -5.80 1.19
CA LEU A 123 -6.27 -5.55 -0.24
C LEU A 123 -5.13 -6.26 -0.99
N LEU A 124 -3.88 -6.05 -0.57
CA LEU A 124 -2.72 -6.68 -1.18
C LEU A 124 -2.82 -8.21 -1.15
N HIS A 125 -3.19 -8.78 -0.01
CA HIS A 125 -3.38 -10.22 0.16
C HIS A 125 -4.43 -10.77 -0.81
N ASN A 126 -5.62 -10.17 -0.86
CA ASN A 126 -6.70 -10.61 -1.73
C ASN A 126 -6.34 -10.48 -3.22
N THR A 127 -5.63 -9.41 -3.59
CA THR A 127 -5.11 -9.23 -4.95
C THR A 127 -4.13 -10.34 -5.31
N LEU A 128 -3.17 -10.67 -4.44
CA LEU A 128 -2.22 -11.75 -4.66
C LEU A 128 -2.90 -13.12 -4.78
N LEU A 129 -3.89 -13.40 -3.92
CA LEU A 129 -4.71 -14.62 -4.02
C LEU A 129 -5.47 -14.67 -5.35
N GLY A 130 -6.01 -13.54 -5.81
CA GLY A 130 -6.71 -13.43 -7.10
C GLY A 130 -5.84 -13.79 -8.30
N PHE A 131 -4.52 -13.56 -8.23
CA PHE A 131 -3.55 -13.97 -9.24
C PHE A 131 -3.03 -15.41 -9.08
N GLY A 132 -3.62 -16.18 -8.16
CA GLY A 132 -3.25 -17.58 -7.88
C GLY A 132 -1.97 -17.73 -7.08
N VAL A 133 -1.50 -16.67 -6.42
CA VAL A 133 -0.36 -16.74 -5.50
C VAL A 133 -0.89 -17.16 -4.12
N SER A 134 -0.20 -18.09 -3.45
CA SER A 134 -0.59 -18.59 -2.13
C SER A 134 0.32 -18.04 -1.03
N GLN A 135 -0.25 -17.68 0.12
CA GLN A 135 0.55 -17.24 1.27
C GLN A 135 1.30 -18.41 1.92
N CYS A 136 2.55 -18.19 2.31
CA CYS A 136 3.35 -19.15 3.05
C CYS A 136 2.79 -19.36 4.47
N LEU A 137 2.66 -20.62 4.89
CA LEU A 137 2.09 -20.98 6.20
C LEU A 137 2.97 -20.55 7.37
N THR A 138 4.29 -20.54 7.19
CA THR A 138 5.25 -20.22 8.25
C THR A 138 5.61 -18.74 8.29
N ASP A 139 5.28 -17.99 7.24
CA ASP A 139 5.63 -16.58 7.11
C ASP A 139 4.57 -15.82 6.30
N SER A 140 3.79 -14.99 7.01
CA SER A 140 2.68 -14.24 6.40
C SER A 140 3.10 -13.16 5.40
N CYS A 141 4.40 -12.84 5.32
CA CYS A 141 4.95 -11.85 4.40
C CYS A 141 5.56 -12.49 3.14
N VAL A 142 5.53 -13.81 3.02
CA VAL A 142 6.02 -14.53 1.84
C VAL A 142 4.85 -15.20 1.12
N TYR A 143 4.81 -15.05 -0.20
CA TYR A 143 3.83 -15.68 -1.07
C TYR A 143 4.54 -16.47 -2.16
N VAL A 144 3.95 -17.58 -2.56
CA VAL A 144 4.49 -18.50 -3.55
C VAL A 144 3.39 -18.88 -4.55
N LYS A 145 3.70 -18.77 -5.83
CA LYS A 145 2.89 -19.33 -6.92
C LYS A 145 3.66 -20.45 -7.58
N THR A 146 3.05 -21.63 -7.65
CA THR A 146 3.61 -22.81 -8.32
C THR A 146 2.62 -23.28 -9.36
N ASP A 147 3.09 -23.41 -10.59
CA ASP A 147 2.33 -23.93 -11.73
C ASP A 147 3.29 -24.70 -12.66
N GLU A 148 2.79 -25.18 -13.81
CA GLU A 148 3.57 -25.97 -14.77
C GLU A 148 4.78 -25.20 -15.32
N ASP A 149 4.69 -23.87 -15.38
CA ASP A 149 5.74 -22.99 -15.90
C ASP A 149 6.79 -22.61 -14.84
N GLY A 150 6.62 -23.05 -13.59
CA GLY A 150 7.61 -22.96 -12.53
C GLY A 150 7.12 -22.28 -11.24
N ILE A 151 8.02 -21.55 -10.57
CA ILE A 151 7.77 -20.99 -9.23
C ILE A 151 8.04 -19.48 -9.25
N THR A 152 7.13 -18.71 -8.65
CA THR A 152 7.32 -17.29 -8.33
C THR A 152 7.24 -17.11 -6.81
N VAL A 153 8.19 -16.37 -6.24
CA VAL A 153 8.25 -16.05 -4.81
C VAL A 153 8.19 -14.54 -4.64
N VAL A 154 7.31 -14.10 -3.74
CA VAL A 154 7.05 -12.68 -3.47
C VAL A 154 7.18 -12.45 -1.97
N GLY A 155 8.12 -11.61 -1.56
CA GLY A 155 8.18 -11.03 -0.22
C GLY A 155 7.46 -9.68 -0.19
N THR A 156 6.68 -9.40 0.85
CA THR A 156 5.93 -8.15 1.00
C THR A 156 6.32 -7.42 2.27
N CYS A 157 6.78 -6.17 2.18
CA CYS A 157 7.10 -5.32 3.32
C CYS A 157 6.36 -3.98 3.24
N VAL A 158 5.21 -3.88 3.91
CA VAL A 158 4.37 -2.67 3.91
C VAL A 158 4.01 -2.27 2.48
N ASP A 159 4.67 -1.26 1.90
CA ASP A 159 4.43 -0.72 0.57
C ASP A 159 5.37 -1.36 -0.50
N ASP A 160 6.42 -2.07 -0.06
CA ASP A 160 7.44 -2.68 -0.91
C ASP A 160 7.18 -4.17 -1.18
N LEU A 161 7.54 -4.62 -2.38
CA LEU A 161 7.53 -6.02 -2.79
C LEU A 161 8.92 -6.44 -3.30
N LEU A 162 9.34 -7.66 -2.95
CA LEU A 162 10.54 -8.30 -3.49
C LEU A 162 10.11 -9.55 -4.24
N VAL A 163 10.37 -9.59 -5.55
CA VAL A 163 9.84 -10.64 -6.43
C VAL A 163 11.00 -11.36 -7.11
N THR A 164 11.01 -12.68 -7.05
CA THR A 164 11.87 -13.54 -7.87
C THR A 164 11.08 -14.73 -8.40
N ALA A 165 11.60 -15.39 -9.42
CA ALA A 165 10.98 -16.57 -10.00
C ALA A 165 12.02 -17.46 -10.69
N THR A 166 11.59 -18.64 -11.11
CA THR A 166 12.42 -19.56 -11.90
C THR A 166 12.73 -19.04 -13.31
N SER A 167 12.09 -17.95 -13.76
CA SER A 167 12.42 -17.26 -15.01
C SER A 167 12.07 -15.77 -14.96
N GLU A 168 12.79 -14.94 -15.72
CA GLU A 168 12.52 -13.50 -15.87
C GLU A 168 11.13 -13.21 -16.44
N ALA A 169 10.62 -14.09 -17.33
CA ALA A 169 9.29 -13.95 -17.90
C ALA A 169 8.19 -13.97 -16.82
N ARG A 170 8.35 -14.80 -15.79
CA ARG A 170 7.41 -14.87 -14.66
C ARG A 170 7.47 -13.64 -13.77
N VAL A 171 8.66 -13.07 -13.56
CA VAL A 171 8.80 -11.80 -12.85
C VAL A 171 8.10 -10.69 -13.62
N ASN A 172 8.31 -10.60 -14.94
CA ASN A 172 7.62 -9.63 -15.79
C ASN A 172 6.09 -9.81 -15.77
N ALA A 173 5.59 -11.05 -15.83
CA ALA A 173 4.17 -11.34 -15.74
C ALA A 173 3.59 -10.89 -14.38
N PHE A 174 4.30 -11.14 -13.28
CA PHE A 174 3.88 -10.67 -11.96
C PHE A 174 3.76 -9.14 -11.89
N PHE A 175 4.75 -8.40 -12.41
CA PHE A 175 4.66 -6.93 -12.45
C PHE A 175 3.52 -6.43 -13.35
N ALA A 176 3.21 -7.14 -14.43
CA ALA A 176 2.07 -6.81 -15.28
C ALA A 176 0.74 -7.05 -14.58
N ASP A 177 0.58 -8.17 -13.87
CA ASP A 177 -0.60 -8.48 -13.06
C ASP A 177 -0.79 -7.40 -11.96
N MET A 178 0.29 -7.05 -11.27
CA MET A 178 0.29 -6.09 -10.17
C MET A 178 0.17 -4.62 -10.62
N ALA A 179 0.08 -4.34 -11.92
CA ALA A 179 -0.23 -3.01 -12.42
C ALA A 179 -1.61 -2.50 -11.95
N VAL A 180 -2.52 -3.40 -11.55
CA VAL A 180 -3.81 -3.06 -10.91
C VAL A 180 -3.65 -2.26 -9.61
N LEU A 181 -2.52 -2.41 -8.92
CA LEU A 181 -2.14 -1.62 -7.74
C LEU A 181 -1.05 -0.59 -8.04
N GLU A 182 -0.84 -0.25 -9.32
CA GLU A 182 0.17 0.72 -9.76
C GLU A 182 1.60 0.36 -9.30
N LEU A 183 1.92 -0.93 -9.16
CA LEU A 183 3.23 -1.39 -8.71
C LEU A 183 4.36 -0.85 -9.60
N GLN A 184 5.27 -0.07 -9.02
CA GLN A 184 6.43 0.48 -9.72
C GLN A 184 7.62 -0.47 -9.61
N ASP A 185 8.19 -0.85 -10.74
CA ASP A 185 9.46 -1.58 -10.76
C ASP A 185 10.64 -0.64 -10.52
N LEU A 186 11.29 -0.83 -9.38
CA LEU A 186 12.50 -0.11 -8.98
C LEU A 186 13.78 -0.82 -9.45
N GLY A 187 13.64 -1.95 -10.13
CA GLY A 187 14.74 -2.70 -10.72
C GLY A 187 15.27 -3.81 -9.82
N ARG A 188 16.43 -4.35 -10.20
CA ARG A 188 17.05 -5.49 -9.53
C ARG A 188 17.69 -5.06 -8.21
N VAL A 189 17.51 -5.89 -7.20
CA VAL A 189 18.21 -5.76 -5.91
C VAL A 189 19.53 -6.52 -6.01
N GLU A 190 20.64 -5.78 -6.02
CA GLU A 190 21.96 -6.37 -5.95
C GLU A 190 22.31 -6.70 -4.49
N SER A 191 22.71 -7.95 -4.25
CA SER A 191 23.21 -8.46 -2.96
C SER A 191 24.73 -8.47 -2.92
#